data_AF-A0A6N2TQ49-F1
#
_entry.id   AF-A0A6N2TQ49-F1
#
_cell.length_a   1.000
_cell.length_b   1.000
_cell.length_c   1.000
_cell.angle_alpha   90.00
_cell.angle_beta   90.00
_cell.angle_gamma   90.00
#
_symmetry.space_group_name_H-M   'P 1'
#
loop_
_entity.id
_entity.type
_entity.pdbx_description
1 polymer ?
#
loop_
_entity_poly.entity_id
_entity_poly.type
_entity_poly.pdbx_seq_one_letter_code
_entity_poly.pdbx_strand_id
1 'polypeptide(L)'
;MAALDGEITIGIDYRPCIVTETNWKRALEENKPVKKHYKALFHCWSHRSEVIGESCLRGGHPAGQVSSTFAIVEFEDGTVHEVKPWNIRFVDNVMNEYAFLETEK
;
A
#
# COMPACT_ATOMS: atom_id res chain seq x y z
N MET A 1 -25.32 -24.56 -13.76
CA MET A 1 -24.00 -24.10 -14.26
C MET A 1 -24.25 -22.77 -14.96
N ALA A 2 -24.30 -21.66 -14.21
CA ALA A 2 -24.44 -20.34 -14.82
C ALA A 2 -23.07 -19.93 -15.34
N ALA A 3 -23.00 -19.70 -16.65
CA ALA A 3 -21.78 -19.33 -17.34
C ALA A 3 -21.38 -17.92 -16.87
N LEU A 4 -20.13 -17.76 -16.45
CA LEU A 4 -19.55 -16.50 -15.99
C LEU A 4 -19.07 -15.73 -17.22
N ASP A 5 -20.03 -15.30 -18.04
CA ASP A 5 -19.79 -14.58 -19.31
C ASP A 5 -19.81 -13.05 -19.08
N GLY A 6 -19.83 -12.63 -17.82
CA GLY A 6 -19.84 -11.23 -17.44
C GLY A 6 -18.44 -10.66 -17.58
N GLU A 7 -18.26 -9.81 -18.59
CA GLU A 7 -17.14 -8.88 -18.71
C GLU A 7 -16.91 -8.19 -17.35
N ILE A 8 -15.79 -8.50 -16.69
CA ILE A 8 -15.45 -7.91 -15.40
C ILE A 8 -15.09 -6.45 -15.68
N THR A 9 -16.02 -5.56 -15.41
CA THR A 9 -15.82 -4.12 -15.49
C THR A 9 -15.06 -3.68 -14.24
N ILE A 10 -13.74 -3.46 -14.36
CA ILE A 10 -12.95 -2.80 -13.33
C ILE A 10 -13.47 -1.35 -13.26
N GLY A 11 -14.19 -1.03 -12.18
CA GLY A 11 -14.76 0.29 -11.98
C GLY A 11 -13.69 1.39 -12.03
N ILE A 12 -14.03 2.52 -12.66
CA ILE A 12 -13.22 3.74 -12.80
C ILE A 12 -12.89 4.42 -11.45
N ASP A 13 -13.23 3.76 -10.34
CA ASP A 13 -13.33 4.33 -8.99
C ASP A 13 -12.03 4.23 -8.19
N TYR A 14 -11.04 3.46 -8.65
CA TYR A 14 -9.76 3.33 -7.95
C TYR A 14 -8.81 4.45 -8.33
N ARG A 15 -8.26 5.14 -7.32
CA ARG A 15 -7.37 6.28 -7.56
C ARG A 15 -5.96 5.79 -7.89
N PRO A 16 -5.37 6.16 -9.03
CA PRO A 16 -4.01 5.76 -9.35
C PRO A 16 -3.02 6.45 -8.40
N CYS A 17 -2.03 5.68 -7.96
CA CYS A 17 -1.00 6.16 -7.06
C CYS A 17 0.38 5.55 -7.36
N ILE A 18 1.42 6.25 -6.91
CA ILE A 18 2.79 5.77 -6.92
C ILE A 18 3.18 5.42 -5.49
N VAL A 19 3.59 4.16 -5.30
CA VAL A 19 4.16 3.66 -4.05
C VAL A 19 5.67 3.82 -4.12
N THR A 20 6.26 4.43 -3.11
CA THR A 20 7.71 4.58 -2.96
C THR A 20 8.23 3.65 -1.88
N GLU A 21 9.03 2.68 -2.28
CA GLU A 21 9.73 1.79 -1.37
C GLU A 21 11.15 2.32 -1.15
N THR A 22 11.57 2.40 0.11
CA THR A 22 12.93 2.79 0.47
C THR A 22 13.65 1.59 1.09
N ASN A 23 14.74 1.16 0.47
CA ASN A 23 15.57 0.11 1.05
C ASN A 23 16.54 0.74 2.07
N TRP A 24 16.14 0.76 3.34
CA TRP A 24 16.91 1.39 4.40
C TRP A 24 18.22 0.65 4.73
N LYS A 25 18.28 -0.68 4.53
CA LYS A 25 19.51 -1.46 4.73
C LYS A 25 20.59 -1.03 3.76
N ARG A 26 20.23 -0.97 2.47
CA ARG A 26 21.14 -0.51 1.42
C ARG A 26 21.46 0.97 1.53
N ALA A 27 20.48 1.78 1.96
CA ALA A 27 20.69 3.22 2.14
C ALA A 27 21.73 3.54 3.22
N LEU A 28 21.82 2.71 4.25
CA LEU A 28 22.81 2.85 5.32
C LEU A 28 24.23 2.54 4.82
N GLU A 29 24.36 1.52 3.96
CA GLU A 29 25.64 1.11 3.39
C GLU A 29 26.18 2.11 2.35
N GLU A 30 25.30 2.65 1.52
CA GLU A 30 25.66 3.60 0.45
C GLU A 30 25.56 5.08 0.89
N ASN A 31 25.19 5.35 2.15
CA ASN A 31 24.89 6.67 2.71
C ASN A 31 23.94 7.52 1.81
N LYS A 32 23.04 6.85 1.09
CA LYS A 32 22.12 7.46 0.13
C LYS A 32 20.83 6.66 0.06
N PRO A 33 19.64 7.29 0.13
CA PRO A 33 18.39 6.57 0.04
C PRO A 33 18.21 5.95 -1.35
N VAL A 34 18.19 4.61 -1.41
CA VAL A 34 17.80 3.87 -2.61
C VAL A 34 16.27 3.76 -2.61
N LYS A 35 15.63 4.56 -3.46
CA LYS A 35 14.18 4.60 -3.64
C LYS A 35 13.79 3.88 -4.92
N LYS A 36 12.75 3.05 -4.83
CA LYS A 36 12.08 2.43 -5.98
C LYS A 36 10.63 2.85 -5.99
N HIS A 37 10.11 3.12 -7.19
CA HIS A 37 8.74 3.56 -7.40
C HIS A 37 7.95 2.47 -8.11
N TYR A 38 6.72 2.26 -7.68
CA TYR A 38 5.80 1.28 -8.23
C TYR A 38 4.48 1.94 -8.55
N LYS A 39 3.89 1.56 -9.67
CA LYS A 39 2.53 1.94 -10.03
C LYS A 39 1.56 1.05 -9.26
N ALA A 40 0.53 1.66 -8.68
CA ALA A 40 -0.52 0.93 -7.97
C ALA A 40 -1.87 1.67 -8.06
N LEU A 41 -2.95 0.93 -7.80
CA LEU A 41 -4.29 1.46 -7.61
C LEU A 41 -4.59 1.54 -6.11
N PHE A 42 -5.04 2.70 -5.65
CA PHE A 42 -5.50 2.88 -4.27
C PHE A 42 -6.95 2.43 -4.14
N HIS A 43 -7.16 1.51 -3.20
CA HIS A 43 -8.49 1.00 -2.85
C HIS A 43 -9.10 1.81 -1.72
N CYS A 44 -8.46 1.81 -0.55
CA CYS A 44 -8.98 2.49 0.64
C CYS A 44 -7.93 2.71 1.74
N TRP A 45 -8.32 3.46 2.77
CA TRP A 45 -7.58 3.54 4.03
C TRP A 45 -8.05 2.45 4.99
N SER A 46 -7.10 1.71 5.56
CA SER A 46 -7.27 0.75 6.63
C SER A 46 -6.74 1.31 7.95
N HIS A 47 -7.46 1.04 9.05
CA HIS A 47 -7.08 1.44 10.39
C HIS A 47 -6.86 0.20 11.25
N ARG A 48 -5.67 0.06 11.81
CA ARG A 48 -5.31 -1.04 12.70
C ARG A 48 -4.97 -0.48 14.07
N SER A 49 -5.46 -1.13 15.11
CA SER A 49 -5.12 -0.81 16.49
C SER A 49 -4.70 -2.07 17.22
N GLU A 50 -3.57 -2.01 17.91
CA GLU A 50 -3.03 -3.12 18.68
C GLU A 50 -2.91 -2.72 20.15
N VAL A 51 -3.36 -3.61 21.03
CA VAL A 51 -3.15 -3.46 22.46
C VAL A 51 -1.72 -3.86 22.78
N ILE A 52 -1.00 -2.97 23.46
CA ILE A 52 0.38 -3.19 23.88
C ILE A 52 0.40 -3.25 25.41
N GLY A 53 0.98 -4.33 25.94
CA GLY A 53 1.18 -4.50 27.38
C GLY A 53 2.13 -3.46 27.96
N GLU A 54 2.13 -3.34 29.28
CA GLU A 54 3.08 -2.48 29.99
C GLU A 54 4.51 -3.01 29.86
N SER A 55 5.48 -2.10 29.97
CA SER A 55 6.88 -2.45 30.02
C SER A 55 7.23 -3.16 31.34
N CYS A 56 7.94 -4.29 31.26
CA CYS A 56 8.41 -5.01 32.45
C CYS A 56 9.55 -4.29 33.20
N LEU A 57 10.09 -3.19 32.67
CA LEU A 57 11.22 -2.46 33.26
C LEU A 57 10.73 -1.38 34.23
N ARG A 58 11.45 -1.18 35.34
CA ARG A 58 11.14 -0.13 36.31
C ARG A 58 11.27 1.25 35.64
N GLY A 59 10.17 2.00 35.61
CA GLY A 59 10.08 3.30 34.92
C GLY A 59 9.74 3.22 33.43
N GLY A 60 9.36 2.05 32.93
CA GLY A 60 8.97 1.85 31.53
C GLY A 60 7.58 2.37 31.18
N HIS A 61 7.19 2.24 29.91
CA HIS A 61 5.90 2.72 29.42
C HIS A 61 4.71 1.94 30.02
N PRO A 62 3.58 2.61 30.28
CA PRO A 62 2.36 1.92 30.71
C PRO A 62 1.77 1.07 29.57
N ALA A 63 0.83 0.20 29.91
CA ALA A 63 0.00 -0.48 28.92
C ALA A 63 -0.87 0.54 28.16
N GLY A 64 -1.20 0.22 26.91
CA GLY A 64 -1.99 1.12 26.07
C GLY A 64 -2.37 0.50 24.73
N GLN A 65 -2.74 1.37 23.80
CA GLN A 65 -3.08 0.99 22.43
C GLN A 65 -2.24 1.81 21.45
N VAL A 66 -1.69 1.14 20.45
CA VAL A 66 -1.03 1.79 19.32
C VAL A 66 -1.95 1.65 18.11
N SER A 67 -2.36 2.79 17.55
CA SER A 67 -3.17 2.85 16.34
C SER A 67 -2.32 3.33 15.17
N SER A 68 -2.58 2.77 13.99
CA SER A 68 -1.87 3.11 12.75
C SER A 68 -2.82 3.05 11.56
N THR A 69 -2.62 3.98 10.62
CA THR A 69 -3.34 4.02 9.35
C THR A 69 -2.43 3.49 8.24
N PHE A 70 -3.00 2.68 7.37
CA PHE A 70 -2.36 2.13 6.16
C PHE A 70 -3.27 2.33 4.96
N ALA A 71 -2.69 2.39 3.78
CA ALA A 71 -3.45 2.28 2.54
C ALA A 71 -3.45 0.83 2.06
N ILE A 72 -4.57 0.41 1.51
CA ILE A 72 -4.69 -0.80 0.72
C ILE A 72 -4.48 -0.42 -0.73
N VAL A 73 -3.45 -1.00 -1.35
CA VAL A 73 -3.10 -0.74 -2.74
C VAL A 73 -2.95 -2.04 -3.50
N GLU A 74 -3.28 -2.02 -4.78
CA GLU A 74 -3.11 -3.13 -5.73
C GLU A 74 -2.03 -2.77 -6.74
N PHE A 75 -1.04 -3.64 -6.91
CA PHE A 75 0.05 -3.47 -7.86
C PHE A 75 -0.29 -4.05 -9.24
N GLU A 76 0.54 -3.74 -10.24
CA GLU A 76 0.36 -4.19 -11.63
C GLU A 76 0.35 -5.72 -11.79
N ASP A 77 0.91 -6.47 -10.83
CA ASP A 77 0.89 -7.94 -10.81
C ASP A 77 -0.38 -8.53 -10.17
N GLY A 78 -1.35 -7.68 -9.80
CA GLY A 78 -2.61 -8.05 -9.15
C GLY A 78 -2.47 -8.33 -7.65
N THR A 79 -1.29 -8.14 -7.04
CA THR A 79 -1.12 -8.33 -5.60
C THR A 79 -1.62 -7.13 -4.80
N VAL A 80 -2.21 -7.39 -3.64
CA VAL A 80 -2.75 -6.36 -2.74
C VAL A 80 -1.92 -6.27 -1.47
N HIS A 81 -1.52 -5.05 -1.10
CA HIS A 81 -0.63 -4.81 0.03
C HIS A 81 -1.05 -3.63 0.91
N GLU A 82 -0.67 -3.72 2.18
CA GLU A 82 -0.70 -2.58 3.11
C GLU A 82 0.54 -1.70 2.92
N VAL A 83 0.32 -0.41 2.67
CA VAL A 83 1.39 0.57 2.47
C VAL A 83 1.21 1.76 3.42
N LYS A 84 2.32 2.23 3.99
CA LYS A 84 2.32 3.40 4.89
C LYS A 84 1.88 4.67 4.15
N PRO A 85 1.10 5.57 4.78
CA PRO A 85 0.55 6.75 4.11
C PRO A 85 1.62 7.63 3.44
N TRP A 86 2.77 7.83 4.10
CA TRP A 86 3.86 8.66 3.58
C TRP A 86 4.64 8.04 2.42
N ASN A 87 4.39 6.77 2.07
CA ASN A 87 4.98 6.12 0.91
C ASN A 87 4.10 6.27 -0.35
N ILE A 88 2.93 6.90 -0.26
CA ILE A 88 1.97 7.01 -1.35
C ILE A 88 1.90 8.42 -1.90
N ARG A 89 1.82 8.53 -3.23
CA ARG A 89 1.53 9.77 -3.94
C ARG A 89 0.45 9.53 -4.99
N PHE A 90 -0.69 10.20 -4.85
CA PHE A 90 -1.75 10.17 -5.86
C PHE A 90 -1.32 10.88 -7.15
N VAL A 91 -1.76 10.35 -8.29
CA VAL A 91 -1.43 10.86 -9.63
C VAL A 91 -2.70 11.03 -10.48
N ASP A 92 -3.68 11.74 -9.92
CA ASP A 92 -5.03 11.88 -10.51
C ASP A 92 -5.04 12.50 -11.91
N ASN A 93 -4.02 13.31 -12.25
CA ASN A 93 -3.92 13.98 -13.55
C ASN A 93 -3.49 13.06 -14.72
N VAL A 94 -3.21 11.77 -14.47
CA VAL A 94 -2.62 10.83 -15.45
C VAL A 94 -3.53 9.62 -15.74
N MET A 95 -4.83 9.73 -15.45
CA MET A 95 -5.83 8.64 -15.57
C MET A 95 -5.81 7.86 -16.89
N ASN A 96 -5.41 8.47 -18.02
CA ASN A 96 -5.41 7.80 -19.32
C ASN A 96 -4.31 6.73 -19.50
N GLU A 97 -3.29 6.66 -18.64
CA GLU A 97 -2.19 5.69 -18.77
C GLU A 97 -2.32 4.46 -17.84
N TYR A 98 -3.42 4.34 -17.09
CA TYR A 98 -3.54 3.43 -15.95
C TYR A 98 -4.59 2.31 -16.10
N ALA A 99 -5.04 2.03 -17.32
CA ALA A 99 -5.79 0.82 -17.63
C ALA A 99 -4.81 -0.34 -17.83
N PHE A 100 -4.66 -1.22 -16.84
CA PHE A 100 -3.88 -2.44 -17.00
C PHE A 100 -4.65 -3.42 -17.88
N LEU A 101 -4.08 -3.74 -19.04
CA LEU A 101 -4.60 -4.82 -19.88
C LEU A 101 -4.31 -6.15 -19.18
N GLU A 102 -5.33 -6.99 -19.04
CA GLU A 102 -5.16 -8.34 -18.52
C GLU A 102 -4.12 -9.10 -19.35
N THR A 103 -3.06 -9.58 -18.73
CA THR A 103 -2.19 -10.58 -19.36
C THR A 103 -2.91 -11.91 -19.32
N GLU A 104 -3.41 -12.36 -20.47
CA GLU A 104 -3.96 -13.72 -20.63
C GLU A 104 -2.90 -14.77 -20.23
N LYS A 105 -3.33 -15.77 -19.45
CA LYS A 105 -2.50 -16.90 -18.99
C LYS A 105 -2.35 -17.98 -20.05
#